data_AF-A0A970N0Y5-F1
#
_entry.id   AF-A0A970N0Y5-F1
#
_cell.length_a   1.000
_cell.length_b   1.000
_cell.length_c   1.000
_cell.angle_alpha   90.00
_cell.angle_beta   90.00
_cell.angle_gamma   90.00
#
_symmetry.space_group_name_H-M   'P 1'
#
loop_
_entity.id
_entity.type
_entity.pdbx_description
1 polymer ?
#
loop_
_entity_poly.entity_id
_entity_poly.type
_entity_poly.pdbx_seq_one_letter_code
_entity_poly.pdbx_strand_id
1 'polypeptide(L)'
;MAGLKRRIRTEGWARDVSEADDEQDSFLCRLSNNNKLWLAVLVVVAVAAGLLLMQVKQRSNLKNDDLYRPPTQLAFGTYDDGPHLEFVREFMERNRQVVDAHFSDDKFTFVLPGDASADNIEHLSILAAQRNLAKFKNRIVVEVYQRSAATDSDRLVAVTKWEDDRYGFVVKLLGRPR
;
A
#
# COMPACT_ATOMS: atom_id res chain seq x y z
N MET A 1 24.28 16.64 62.55
CA MET A 1 23.30 16.17 61.53
C MET A 1 22.09 15.65 62.29
N ALA A 2 20.83 15.95 62.01
CA ALA A 2 20.15 16.69 60.96
C ALA A 2 18.87 17.25 61.65
N GLY A 3 18.45 18.49 61.42
CA GLY A 3 17.78 18.87 60.18
C GLY A 3 16.27 18.76 60.37
N LEU A 4 15.67 19.80 60.99
CA LEU A 4 14.22 20.00 61.12
C LEU A 4 13.52 19.86 59.77
N LYS A 5 12.40 19.10 59.71
CA LYS A 5 11.43 19.23 58.62
C LYS A 5 9.99 19.13 59.13
N ARG A 6 9.33 20.28 59.02
CA ARG A 6 7.90 20.65 59.12
C ARG A 6 6.89 19.51 59.23
N ARG A 7 5.98 19.62 60.21
CA ARG A 7 4.63 19.04 60.13
C ARG A 7 3.59 20.15 60.06
N ILE A 8 2.69 19.95 59.12
CA ILE A 8 1.57 20.80 58.72
C ILE A 8 0.51 20.78 59.83
N ARG A 9 -0.02 21.94 60.20
CA ARG A 9 -1.32 22.06 60.87
C ARG A 9 -2.12 23.12 60.12
N THR A 10 -3.07 22.63 59.34
CA THR A 10 -4.18 23.41 58.78
C THR A 10 -5.20 23.59 59.89
N GLU A 11 -5.25 24.77 60.49
CA GLU A 11 -6.37 25.18 61.33
C GLU A 11 -7.37 25.91 60.45
N GLY A 12 -8.56 25.30 60.34
CA GLY A 12 -9.69 25.88 59.64
C GLY A 12 -10.12 27.16 60.31
N TRP A 13 -10.36 28.18 59.48
CA TRP A 13 -11.20 29.30 59.86
C TRP A 13 -12.44 29.15 59.00
N ALA A 14 -13.45 28.53 59.61
CA ALA A 14 -14.81 28.64 59.15
C ALA A 14 -15.11 30.14 59.02
N ARG A 15 -15.24 30.59 57.77
CA ARG A 15 -15.85 31.89 57.51
C ARG A 15 -17.34 31.62 57.51
N ASP A 16 -17.99 32.00 58.59
CA ASP A 16 -19.44 32.14 58.64
C ASP A 16 -19.85 33.02 57.45
N VAL A 17 -20.43 32.39 56.44
CA VAL A 17 -21.08 33.08 55.34
C VAL A 17 -22.48 33.38 55.84
N SER A 18 -22.64 34.61 56.33
CA SER A 18 -23.93 35.23 56.52
C SER A 18 -24.75 35.08 55.24
N GLU A 19 -25.95 34.50 55.40
CA GLU A 19 -27.03 34.54 54.43
C GLU A 19 -27.25 35.98 53.96
N ALA A 20 -27.07 36.20 52.67
CA ALA A 20 -27.79 37.20 51.92
C ALA A 20 -28.27 36.48 50.66
N ASP A 21 -29.60 36.42 50.54
CA ASP A 21 -30.32 35.94 49.37
C ASP A 21 -29.70 36.49 48.08
N ASP A 22 -29.30 35.57 47.19
CA ASP A 22 -29.27 35.74 45.74
C ASP A 22 -29.22 34.34 45.10
N GLU A 23 -30.42 33.76 45.02
CA GLU A 23 -30.99 33.12 43.82
C GLU A 23 -30.06 32.30 42.90
N GLN A 24 -30.09 30.98 43.09
CA GLN A 24 -30.48 29.97 42.08
C GLN A 24 -29.80 29.87 40.69
N ASP A 25 -28.73 30.60 40.38
CA ASP A 25 -28.15 30.61 39.01
C ASP A 25 -26.91 29.73 38.77
N SER A 26 -26.39 29.02 39.78
CA SER A 26 -25.05 28.43 39.66
C SER A 26 -24.96 27.07 38.95
N PHE A 27 -26.03 26.25 38.95
CA PHE A 27 -25.98 24.89 38.39
C PHE A 27 -26.18 24.85 36.87
N LEU A 28 -27.16 25.58 36.33
CA LEU A 28 -27.41 25.63 34.89
C LEU A 28 -26.28 26.36 34.15
N CYS A 29 -25.70 27.40 34.76
CA CYS A 29 -24.58 28.14 34.20
C CYS A 29 -23.29 27.27 34.15
N ARG A 30 -23.06 26.41 35.15
CA ARG A 30 -21.99 25.40 35.16
C ARG A 30 -22.21 24.26 34.15
N LEU A 31 -23.44 23.78 33.99
CA LEU A 31 -23.77 22.74 33.02
C LEU A 31 -23.60 23.24 31.57
N SER A 32 -24.08 24.47 31.30
CA SER A 32 -23.91 25.17 30.02
C SER A 32 -22.42 25.37 29.68
N ASN A 33 -21.61 25.81 30.64
CA ASN A 33 -20.17 26.02 30.40
C ASN A 33 -19.42 24.70 30.18
N ASN A 34 -19.76 23.63 30.88
CA ASN A 34 -19.18 22.30 30.60
C ASN A 34 -19.58 21.79 29.22
N ASN A 35 -20.85 21.93 28.81
CA ASN A 35 -21.30 21.51 27.48
C ASN A 35 -20.62 22.29 26.36
N LYS A 36 -20.41 23.61 26.53
CA LYS A 36 -19.66 24.43 25.57
C LYS A 36 -18.21 23.99 25.44
N LEU A 37 -17.59 23.60 26.55
CA LEU A 37 -16.20 23.12 26.56
C LEU A 37 -16.09 21.77 25.84
N TRP A 38 -17.04 20.85 26.08
CA TRP A 38 -17.13 19.58 25.36
C TRP A 38 -17.38 19.78 23.86
N LEU A 39 -18.28 20.68 23.48
CA LEU A 39 -18.53 21.04 22.08
C LEU A 39 -17.28 21.63 21.40
N ALA A 40 -16.57 22.54 22.06
CA ALA A 40 -15.34 23.12 21.54
C ALA A 40 -14.24 22.06 21.32
N VAL A 41 -14.08 21.12 22.26
CA VAL A 41 -13.15 19.99 22.12
C VAL A 41 -13.55 19.10 20.94
N LEU A 42 -14.85 18.82 20.78
CA LEU A 42 -15.35 17.99 19.67
C LEU A 42 -15.07 18.63 18.30
N VAL A 43 -15.23 19.96 18.19
CA VAL A 43 -14.90 20.71 16.97
C VAL A 43 -13.41 20.64 16.68
N VAL A 44 -12.54 20.82 17.69
CA VAL A 44 -11.09 20.72 17.51
C VAL A 44 -10.67 19.32 17.04
N VAL A 45 -11.25 18.28 17.64
CA VAL A 45 -10.99 16.88 17.23
C VAL A 45 -11.47 16.62 15.81
N ALA A 46 -12.65 17.12 15.43
CA ALA A 46 -13.18 16.97 14.08
C ALA A 46 -12.31 17.69 13.03
N VAL A 47 -11.83 18.90 13.32
CA VAL A 47 -10.91 19.64 12.45
C VAL A 47 -9.57 18.92 12.34
N ALA A 48 -9.00 18.44 13.44
CA ALA A 48 -7.75 17.68 13.43
C ALA A 48 -7.89 16.36 12.64
N ALA A 49 -8.98 15.63 12.82
CA ALA A 49 -9.28 14.42 12.05
C ALA A 49 -9.48 14.72 10.56
N GLY A 50 -10.17 15.81 10.22
CA GLY A 50 -10.35 16.27 8.84
C GLY A 50 -9.02 16.63 8.17
N LEU A 51 -8.13 17.33 8.86
CA LEU A 51 -6.79 17.67 8.37
C LEU A 51 -5.92 16.41 8.16
N LEU A 52 -5.97 15.44 9.08
CA LEU A 52 -5.26 14.17 8.93
C LEU A 52 -5.79 13.36 7.74
N LEU A 53 -7.11 13.29 7.55
CA LEU A 53 -7.71 12.62 6.40
C LEU A 53 -7.37 13.31 5.07
N MET A 54 -7.31 14.65 5.05
CA MET A 54 -6.85 15.39 3.88
C MET A 54 -5.39 15.07 3.52
N GLN A 55 -4.49 15.01 4.51
CA GLN A 55 -3.08 14.66 4.26
C GLN A 55 -2.92 13.21 3.77
N VAL A 56 -3.71 12.27 4.28
CA VAL A 56 -3.73 10.88 3.80
C VAL A 56 -4.24 10.81 2.36
N LYS A 57 -5.31 11.54 2.03
CA LYS A 57 -5.90 11.58 0.69
C LYS A 57 -4.98 12.27 -0.34
N GLN A 58 -4.22 13.28 0.08
CA GLN A 58 -3.25 13.95 -0.78
C GLN A 58 -2.04 13.05 -1.08
N ARG A 59 -1.56 12.26 -0.10
CA ARG A 59 -0.52 11.25 -0.32
C ARG A 59 -0.98 10.07 -1.19
N SER A 60 -2.24 9.67 -1.11
CA SER A 60 -2.77 8.60 -1.99
C SER A 60 -2.91 9.06 -3.43
N ASN A 61 -3.29 10.32 -3.67
CA ASN A 61 -3.49 10.84 -5.02
C ASN A 61 -2.18 11.19 -5.73
N LEU A 62 -1.16 11.68 -5.00
CA LEU A 62 0.15 12.00 -5.59
C LEU A 62 0.96 10.77 -6.03
N LYS A 63 0.62 9.56 -5.56
CA LYS A 63 1.27 8.32 -6.02
C LYS A 63 0.68 7.73 -7.28
N ASN A 64 -0.52 8.15 -7.70
CA ASN A 64 -1.24 7.49 -8.79
C ASN A 64 -0.90 8.05 -10.18
N ASP A 65 -0.59 9.34 -10.28
CA ASP A 65 -0.28 9.96 -11.58
C ASP A 65 1.07 9.53 -12.17
N ASP A 66 2.05 9.18 -11.32
CA ASP A 66 3.35 8.65 -11.79
C ASP A 66 3.31 7.15 -12.17
N LEU A 67 2.23 6.45 -11.81
CA LEU A 67 2.06 5.01 -12.05
C LEU A 67 1.26 4.68 -13.32
N TYR A 68 0.74 5.70 -13.99
CA TYR A 68 0.05 5.59 -15.27
C TYR A 68 0.81 6.39 -16.34
N ARG A 69 2.09 6.05 -16.55
CA ARG A 69 2.65 6.29 -17.88
C ARG A 69 2.06 5.21 -18.79
N PRO A 70 1.17 5.54 -19.74
CA PRO A 70 0.96 4.62 -20.86
C PRO A 70 2.35 4.29 -21.41
N PRO A 71 2.61 3.06 -21.91
CA PRO A 71 3.85 2.80 -22.62
C PRO A 71 3.96 3.91 -23.65
N THR A 72 4.91 4.82 -23.45
CA THR A 72 5.20 5.85 -24.42
C THR A 72 5.42 5.04 -25.68
N GLN A 73 4.54 5.18 -26.68
CA GLN A 73 4.77 4.60 -27.99
C GLN A 73 6.20 4.97 -28.31
N LEU A 74 7.09 3.97 -28.26
CA LEU A 74 8.52 4.19 -28.28
C LEU A 74 8.76 5.00 -29.54
N ALA A 75 9.08 6.28 -29.38
CA ALA A 75 9.48 7.11 -30.49
C ALA A 75 10.62 6.34 -31.15
N PHE A 76 10.50 6.08 -32.46
CA PHE A 76 11.45 5.32 -33.28
C PHE A 76 12.86 5.94 -33.21
N GLY A 77 13.55 5.68 -32.11
CA GLY A 77 14.79 6.30 -31.71
C GLY A 77 15.44 5.43 -30.64
N THR A 78 16.30 4.52 -31.11
CA THR A 78 17.24 3.71 -30.32
C THR A 78 16.65 3.12 -29.04
N TYR A 79 15.82 2.09 -29.19
CA TYR A 79 15.50 1.16 -28.11
C TYR A 79 16.82 0.53 -27.63
N ASP A 80 17.25 0.90 -26.42
CA ASP A 80 18.40 0.29 -25.77
C ASP A 80 17.94 -1.00 -25.08
N ASP A 81 18.27 -2.13 -25.69
CA ASP A 81 17.96 -3.48 -25.20
C ASP A 81 18.75 -3.83 -23.92
N GLY A 82 19.80 -3.08 -23.57
CA GLY A 82 20.72 -3.41 -22.47
C GLY A 82 20.02 -3.67 -21.12
N PRO A 83 19.15 -2.77 -20.63
CA PRO A 83 18.44 -2.96 -19.37
C PRO A 83 17.47 -4.15 -19.34
N HIS A 84 16.81 -4.42 -20.48
CA HIS A 84 15.87 -5.55 -20.64
C HIS A 84 16.62 -6.87 -20.70
N LEU A 85 17.72 -6.94 -21.45
CA LEU A 85 18.61 -8.11 -21.50
C LEU A 85 19.24 -8.42 -20.15
N GLU A 86 19.68 -7.40 -19.41
CA GLU A 86 20.19 -7.58 -18.05
C GLU A 86 19.10 -8.11 -17.12
N PHE A 87 17.87 -7.57 -17.21
CA PHE A 87 16.75 -8.08 -16.42
C PHE A 87 16.44 -9.54 -16.74
N VAL A 88 16.39 -9.92 -18.02
CA VAL A 88 16.18 -11.30 -18.48
C VAL A 88 17.25 -12.21 -17.88
N ARG A 89 18.52 -11.83 -18.02
CA ARG A 89 19.66 -12.59 -17.51
C ARG A 89 19.56 -12.79 -15.99
N GLU A 90 19.36 -11.72 -15.23
CA GLU A 90 19.22 -11.78 -13.77
C GLU A 90 18.00 -12.61 -13.34
N PHE A 91 16.90 -12.51 -14.08
CA PHE A 91 15.68 -13.26 -13.79
C PHE A 91 15.91 -14.76 -13.98
N MET A 92 16.54 -15.17 -15.07
CA MET A 92 16.86 -16.58 -15.34
C MET A 92 17.94 -17.12 -14.39
N GLU A 93 19.00 -16.36 -14.09
CA GLU A 93 20.06 -16.76 -13.16
C GLU A 93 19.50 -17.06 -11.75
N ARG A 94 18.52 -16.26 -11.30
CA ARG A 94 17.85 -16.44 -10.00
C ARG A 94 16.75 -17.49 -10.02
N ASN A 95 16.17 -17.78 -11.19
CA ASN A 95 15.08 -18.72 -11.37
C ASN A 95 15.49 -19.80 -12.38
N ARG A 96 16.40 -20.69 -11.99
CA ARG A 96 17.01 -21.71 -12.87
C ARG A 96 16.03 -22.69 -13.53
N GLN A 97 14.79 -22.72 -13.06
CA GLN A 97 13.68 -23.48 -13.64
C GLN A 97 13.08 -22.82 -14.89
N VAL A 98 13.42 -21.57 -15.17
CA VAL A 98 13.02 -20.86 -16.39
C VAL A 98 13.94 -21.29 -17.52
N VAL A 99 13.35 -21.84 -18.58
CA VAL A 99 14.06 -22.39 -19.74
C VAL A 99 14.44 -21.27 -20.71
N ASP A 100 13.54 -20.31 -20.89
CA ASP A 100 13.72 -19.17 -21.78
C ASP A 100 12.93 -17.96 -21.23
N ALA A 101 13.42 -16.76 -21.48
CA ALA A 101 12.72 -15.53 -21.15
C ALA A 101 13.14 -14.39 -22.08
N HIS A 102 12.19 -13.56 -22.47
CA HIS A 102 12.46 -12.42 -23.34
C HIS A 102 11.36 -11.35 -23.19
N PHE A 103 11.67 -10.15 -23.66
CA PHE A 103 10.67 -9.11 -23.86
C PHE A 103 10.15 -9.16 -25.29
N SER A 104 8.84 -9.00 -25.45
CA SER A 104 8.17 -8.84 -26.74
C SER A 104 7.22 -7.66 -26.63
N ASP A 105 7.57 -6.57 -27.30
CA ASP A 105 6.83 -5.30 -27.25
C ASP A 105 6.54 -4.84 -25.80
N ASP A 106 5.27 -4.90 -25.39
CA ASP A 106 4.76 -4.52 -24.07
C ASP A 106 4.56 -5.72 -23.13
N LYS A 107 5.27 -6.82 -23.38
CA LYS A 107 5.13 -8.07 -22.63
C LYS A 107 6.47 -8.62 -22.20
N PHE A 108 6.47 -9.23 -21.02
CA PHE A 108 7.56 -10.09 -20.59
C PHE A 108 7.09 -11.54 -20.66
N THR A 109 7.78 -12.34 -21.45
CA THR A 109 7.44 -13.73 -21.68
C THR A 109 8.51 -14.62 -21.07
N PHE A 110 8.10 -15.70 -20.41
CA PHE A 110 9.03 -16.75 -20.00
C PHE A 110 8.42 -18.14 -20.12
N VAL A 111 9.32 -19.11 -20.30
CA VAL A 111 9.00 -20.52 -20.55
C VAL A 111 9.45 -21.35 -19.36
N LEU A 112 8.55 -22.19 -18.87
CA LEU A 112 8.80 -23.19 -17.83
C LEU A 112 8.74 -24.60 -18.42
N PRO A 113 9.37 -25.59 -17.77
CA PRO A 113 9.21 -26.98 -18.13
C PRO A 113 7.76 -27.43 -17.91
N GLY A 114 7.33 -28.44 -18.67
CA GLY A 114 5.95 -28.94 -18.66
C GLY A 114 5.49 -29.57 -17.34
N ASP A 115 6.39 -29.86 -16.41
CA ASP A 115 6.12 -30.37 -15.07
C ASP A 115 5.95 -29.27 -14.01
N ALA A 116 6.07 -27.99 -14.38
CA ALA A 116 5.89 -26.89 -13.45
C ALA A 116 4.46 -26.86 -12.86
N SER A 117 4.36 -26.75 -11.54
CA SER A 117 3.08 -26.69 -10.84
C SER A 117 2.38 -25.34 -11.04
N ALA A 118 1.05 -25.32 -10.88
CA ALA A 118 0.25 -24.10 -10.94
C ALA A 118 0.75 -23.04 -9.93
N ASP A 119 1.06 -23.45 -8.70
CA ASP A 119 1.57 -22.55 -7.65
C ASP A 119 2.92 -21.93 -8.05
N ASN A 120 3.80 -22.71 -8.69
CA ASN A 120 5.09 -22.22 -9.17
C ASN A 120 4.91 -21.22 -10.31
N ILE A 121 3.99 -21.50 -11.24
CA ILE A 121 3.63 -20.61 -12.35
C ILE A 121 3.10 -19.28 -11.79
N GLU A 122 2.15 -19.33 -10.85
CA GLU A 122 1.58 -18.13 -10.22
C GLU A 122 2.65 -17.32 -9.50
N HIS A 123 3.45 -17.97 -8.65
CA HIS A 123 4.50 -17.33 -7.88
C HIS A 123 5.51 -16.62 -8.79
N LEU A 124 6.04 -17.32 -9.80
CA LEU A 124 7.02 -16.75 -10.72
C LEU A 124 6.44 -15.63 -11.57
N SER A 125 5.19 -15.76 -12.01
CA SER A 125 4.56 -14.75 -12.85
C SER A 125 4.35 -13.44 -12.09
N ILE A 126 3.89 -13.52 -10.84
CA ILE A 126 3.76 -12.34 -9.96
C ILE A 126 5.15 -11.76 -9.65
N LEU A 127 6.13 -12.61 -9.34
CA LEU A 127 7.50 -12.17 -9.04
C LEU A 127 8.12 -11.41 -10.22
N ALA A 128 7.96 -11.92 -11.44
CA ALA A 128 8.41 -11.27 -12.66
C ALA A 128 7.77 -9.89 -12.82
N ALA A 129 6.45 -9.82 -12.68
CA ALA A 129 5.68 -8.58 -12.82
C ALA A 129 6.08 -7.53 -11.76
N GLN A 130 6.26 -7.95 -10.50
CA GLN A 130 6.70 -7.08 -9.41
C GLN A 130 8.13 -6.55 -9.61
N ARG A 131 9.06 -7.41 -10.04
CA ARG A 131 10.43 -6.99 -10.32
C ARG A 131 10.49 -6.04 -11.51
N ASN A 132 9.69 -6.31 -12.54
CA ASN A 132 9.59 -5.45 -13.70
C ASN A 132 9.07 -4.06 -13.28
N LEU A 133 7.98 -4.00 -12.52
CA LEU A 133 7.46 -2.75 -11.94
C LEU A 133 8.50 -2.04 -11.06
N ALA A 134 9.29 -2.77 -10.29
CA ALA A 134 10.33 -2.17 -9.46
C ALA A 134 11.46 -1.53 -10.29
N LYS A 135 11.91 -2.19 -11.36
CA LYS A 135 13.03 -1.75 -12.22
C LYS A 135 12.61 -0.67 -13.23
N PHE A 136 11.51 -0.90 -13.94
CA PHE A 136 11.10 -0.09 -15.09
C PHE A 136 9.90 0.84 -14.81
N LYS A 137 9.27 0.71 -13.64
CA LYS A 137 8.12 1.53 -13.22
C LYS A 137 6.89 1.42 -14.14
N ASN A 138 6.78 0.34 -14.89
CA ASN A 138 5.66 0.04 -15.78
C ASN A 138 4.88 -1.21 -15.32
N ARG A 139 3.61 -1.25 -15.69
CA ARG A 139 2.69 -2.38 -15.40
C ARG A 139 2.64 -3.29 -16.62
N ILE A 140 3.66 -4.11 -16.80
CA ILE A 140 3.76 -5.00 -17.96
C ILE A 140 2.81 -6.20 -17.84
N VAL A 141 2.38 -6.74 -18.99
CA VAL A 141 1.73 -8.05 -19.03
C VAL A 141 2.81 -9.13 -19.01
N VAL A 142 2.65 -10.12 -18.13
CA VAL A 142 3.55 -11.28 -18.09
C VAL A 142 2.83 -12.49 -18.67
N GLU A 143 3.44 -13.12 -19.67
CA GLU A 143 2.94 -14.35 -20.27
C GLU A 143 3.84 -15.52 -19.90
N VAL A 144 3.24 -16.61 -19.41
CA VAL A 144 3.96 -17.81 -19.01
C VAL A 144 3.59 -18.95 -19.93
N TYR A 145 4.59 -19.54 -20.54
CA TYR A 145 4.46 -20.70 -21.40
C TYR A 145 5.01 -21.94 -20.69
N GLN A 146 4.44 -23.10 -21.00
CA GLN A 146 5.01 -24.39 -20.65
C GLN A 146 5.46 -25.12 -21.90
N ARG A 147 6.70 -25.60 -21.87
CA ARG A 147 7.25 -26.45 -22.93
C ARG A 147 6.80 -27.89 -22.73
N SER A 148 6.10 -28.42 -23.72
CA SER A 148 5.70 -29.83 -23.72
C SER A 148 6.90 -30.73 -24.00
N ALA A 149 7.22 -31.63 -23.07
CA ALA A 149 8.29 -32.61 -23.26
C ALA A 149 8.03 -33.57 -24.45
N ALA A 150 6.76 -33.74 -24.86
CA ALA A 150 6.39 -34.69 -25.91
C ALA A 150 6.43 -34.10 -27.33
N THR A 151 6.24 -32.79 -27.46
CA THR A 151 6.05 -32.12 -28.77
C THR A 151 7.01 -30.96 -29.01
N ASP A 152 7.82 -30.60 -28.00
CA ASP A 152 8.70 -29.44 -27.98
C ASP A 152 7.99 -28.11 -28.31
N SER A 153 6.65 -28.09 -28.15
CA SER A 153 5.85 -26.91 -28.37
C SER A 153 5.62 -26.15 -27.07
N ASP A 154 5.70 -24.82 -27.15
CA ASP A 154 5.40 -23.93 -26.04
C ASP A 154 3.92 -23.57 -26.03
N ARG A 155 3.25 -23.82 -24.91
CA ARG A 155 1.82 -23.51 -24.73
C ARG A 155 1.66 -22.42 -23.69
N LEU A 156 0.89 -21.38 -24.00
CA LEU A 156 0.52 -20.35 -23.02
C LEU A 156 -0.35 -20.97 -21.92
N VAL A 157 0.10 -20.86 -20.66
CA VAL A 157 -0.58 -21.42 -19.50
C VAL A 157 -1.00 -20.39 -18.47
N ALA A 158 -0.37 -19.22 -18.44
CA ALA A 158 -0.77 -18.15 -17.54
C ALA A 158 -0.54 -16.77 -18.16
N VAL A 159 -1.42 -15.85 -17.81
CA VAL A 159 -1.27 -14.43 -18.13
C VAL A 159 -1.47 -13.63 -16.85
N THR A 160 -0.50 -12.78 -16.53
CA THR A 160 -0.55 -11.93 -15.34
C THR A 160 -0.63 -10.48 -15.74
N LYS A 161 -1.59 -9.78 -15.16
CA LYS A 161 -1.87 -8.36 -15.44
C LYS A 161 -2.15 -7.62 -14.15
N TRP A 162 -1.89 -6.32 -14.16
CA TRP A 162 -2.32 -5.45 -13.08
C TRP A 162 -3.84 -5.23 -13.16
N GLU A 163 -4.54 -5.46 -12.04
CA GLU A 163 -5.96 -5.10 -11.89
C GLU A 163 -6.07 -3.92 -10.93
N ASP A 164 -6.58 -2.79 -11.42
CA ASP A 164 -6.74 -1.57 -10.61
C ASP A 164 -7.75 -1.75 -9.47
N ASP A 165 -8.80 -2.53 -9.69
CA ASP A 165 -9.82 -2.82 -8.66
C ASP A 165 -9.26 -3.61 -7.46
N ARG A 166 -8.21 -4.42 -7.69
CA ARG A 166 -7.58 -5.26 -6.67
C ARG A 166 -6.24 -4.70 -6.19
N TYR A 167 -5.78 -3.61 -6.78
CA TYR A 167 -4.48 -2.99 -6.52
C TYR A 167 -3.32 -4.00 -6.53
N GLY A 168 -3.29 -4.89 -7.52
CA GLY A 168 -2.28 -5.94 -7.57
C GLY A 168 -2.20 -6.68 -8.91
N PHE A 169 -1.16 -7.51 -9.04
CA PHE A 169 -1.02 -8.42 -10.16
C PHE A 169 -1.89 -9.65 -9.96
N VAL A 170 -2.76 -9.93 -10.93
CA VAL A 170 -3.67 -11.07 -10.94
C VAL A 170 -3.23 -12.03 -12.03
N VAL A 171 -3.06 -13.29 -11.65
CA VAL A 171 -2.71 -14.38 -12.56
C VAL A 171 -3.99 -15.03 -13.06
N LYS A 172 -4.11 -15.17 -14.39
CA LYS A 172 -5.16 -15.96 -15.04
C LYS A 172 -4.53 -17.21 -15.65
N LEU A 173 -4.77 -18.36 -15.03
CA LEU A 173 -4.35 -19.66 -15.57
C LEU A 173 -5.28 -20.06 -16.74
N LEU A 174 -4.69 -20.42 -17.89
CA LEU A 174 -5.38 -20.70 -19.15
C LEU A 174 -5.46 -22.19 -19.49
N GLY A 175 -4.98 -23.08 -18.61
CA GLY A 175 -4.99 -24.52 -18.87
C GLY A 175 -5.02 -25.37 -17.61
N ARG A 176 -6.20 -25.91 -17.28
CA ARG A 176 -6.31 -27.33 -16.93
C ARG A 176 -6.86 -28.04 -18.16
N PRO A 177 -6.13 -28.95 -18.83
CA PRO A 177 -6.82 -30.01 -19.53
C PRO A 177 -7.62 -30.82 -18.50
N ARG A 178 -8.89 -31.10 -18.81
CA ARG A 178 -9.65 -32.16 -18.14
C ARG A 178 -9.05 -33.52 -18.51
#